data_AF-A0A1H0P9F5-F1
#
_entry.id   AF-A0A1H0P9F5-F1
#
_cell.length_a   1.000
_cell.length_b   1.000
_cell.length_c   1.000
_cell.angle_alpha   90.00
_cell.angle_beta   90.00
_cell.angle_gamma   90.00
#
_symmetry.space_group_name_H-M   'P 1'
#
loop_
_entity.id
_entity.type
_entity.pdbx_description
1 polymer ?
#
loop_
_entity_poly.entity_id
_entity_poly.type
_entity_poly.pdbx_seq_one_letter_code
_entity_poly.pdbx_strand_id
1 'polypeptide(L)'
;MQPRARVRPIAADDWEAITALEARAYRPLGLSEERAVLQSKARSSPATCFALDAAGRSPAGYLLALPYPESAAPSLTAREERVFRSRNLHLHDLVVAEELRGRGYGRLLLRRLAGQARRAGYERISLVAVGGSRGFWAANGFTARDGEVAGYGPGAVYMSMALPRPGDHGRHVLAGHPRGAGREEAGRNGIVRNGTVRNEPGRGERGRSDIGRNENSRDLTRRDESGMS
;
A
#
# COMPACT_ATOMS: atom_id res chain seq x y z
N MET A 1 -16.08 -21.90 15.75
CA MET A 1 -16.43 -21.04 14.59
C MET A 1 -15.51 -19.82 14.64
N GLN A 2 -14.59 -19.66 13.68
CA GLN A 2 -13.72 -18.46 13.64
C GLN A 2 -14.62 -17.22 13.45
N PRO A 3 -14.46 -16.15 14.25
CA PRO A 3 -15.29 -14.96 14.09
C PRO A 3 -15.13 -14.39 12.68
N ARG A 4 -16.25 -14.03 12.05
CA ARG A 4 -16.27 -13.35 10.75
C ARG A 4 -15.48 -12.04 10.84
N ALA A 5 -14.82 -11.67 9.76
CA ALA A 5 -14.08 -10.42 9.70
C ALA A 5 -14.98 -9.21 9.98
N ARG A 6 -14.51 -8.30 10.83
CA ARG A 6 -15.26 -7.14 11.30
C ARG A 6 -14.45 -5.88 11.11
N VAL A 7 -15.03 -4.89 10.42
CA VAL A 7 -14.46 -3.55 10.29
C VAL A 7 -15.18 -2.62 11.27
N ARG A 8 -14.41 -1.95 12.14
CA ARG A 8 -14.93 -1.13 13.24
C ARG A 8 -14.10 0.15 13.43
N PRO A 9 -14.61 1.13 14.19
CA PRO A 9 -13.80 2.28 14.61
C PRO A 9 -12.54 1.84 15.38
N ILE A 10 -11.50 2.64 15.30
CA ILE A 10 -10.26 2.48 16.07
C ILE A 10 -10.56 2.86 17.53
N ALA A 11 -10.19 1.98 18.46
CA ALA A 11 -10.22 2.19 19.90
C ALA A 11 -8.83 2.59 20.42
N ALA A 12 -8.77 3.13 21.64
CA ALA A 12 -7.51 3.57 22.25
C ALA A 12 -6.46 2.44 22.36
N ASP A 13 -6.91 1.23 22.67
CA ASP A 13 -6.05 0.05 22.89
C ASP A 13 -5.52 -0.56 21.59
N ASP A 14 -6.06 -0.19 20.42
CA ASP A 14 -5.56 -0.71 19.14
C ASP A 14 -4.21 -0.10 18.75
N TRP A 15 -3.87 1.07 19.28
CA TRP A 15 -2.77 1.88 18.75
C TRP A 15 -1.41 1.21 18.85
N GLU A 16 -1.18 0.40 19.88
CA GLU A 16 0.06 -0.38 19.97
C GLU A 16 0.18 -1.37 18.80
N ALA A 17 -0.89 -2.12 18.53
CA ALA A 17 -0.94 -3.08 17.44
C ALA A 17 -0.94 -2.42 16.06
N ILE A 18 -1.59 -1.26 15.91
CA ILE A 18 -1.57 -0.45 14.68
C ILE A 18 -0.13 0.00 14.39
N THR A 19 0.57 0.59 15.36
CA THR A 19 1.96 1.02 15.17
C THR A 19 2.88 -0.16 14.86
N ALA A 20 2.64 -1.33 15.45
CA ALA A 20 3.41 -2.53 15.12
C ALA A 20 3.14 -3.04 13.68
N LEU A 21 1.89 -2.99 13.22
CA LEU A 21 1.52 -3.31 11.83
C LEU A 21 2.13 -2.33 10.84
N GLU A 22 2.03 -1.04 11.13
CA GLU A 22 2.59 0.06 10.36
C GLU A 22 4.11 -0.12 10.18
N ALA A 23 4.83 -0.29 11.28
CA ALA A 23 6.28 -0.39 11.26
C ALA A 23 6.75 -1.60 10.45
N ARG A 24 6.05 -2.74 10.55
CA ARG A 24 6.37 -3.93 9.74
C ARG A 24 6.15 -3.69 8.25
N ALA A 25 5.15 -2.87 7.88
CA ALA A 25 4.84 -2.58 6.48
C ALA A 25 5.79 -1.53 5.88
N TYR A 26 6.14 -0.49 6.63
CA TYR A 26 6.78 0.71 6.08
C TYR A 26 8.21 0.95 6.52
N ARG A 27 8.68 0.36 7.62
CA ARG A 27 10.10 0.50 8.04
C ARG A 27 11.09 -0.01 7.00
N PRO A 28 10.86 -1.15 6.30
CA PRO A 28 11.74 -1.59 5.21
C PRO A 28 11.82 -0.61 4.04
N LEU A 29 10.83 0.29 3.92
CA LEU A 29 10.76 1.32 2.88
C LEU A 29 11.31 2.68 3.35
N GLY A 30 11.70 2.81 4.63
CA GLY A 30 12.08 4.08 5.23
C GLY A 30 10.90 5.06 5.41
N LEU A 31 9.67 4.57 5.43
CA LEU A 31 8.44 5.39 5.47
C LEU A 31 7.65 5.24 6.78
N SER A 32 8.22 4.56 7.79
CA SER A 32 7.51 4.31 9.05
C SER A 32 7.36 5.56 9.89
N GLU A 33 6.17 5.77 10.43
CA GLU A 33 5.82 6.95 11.21
C GLU A 33 5.75 6.71 12.71
N GLU A 34 5.91 7.79 13.49
CA GLU A 34 5.66 7.73 14.92
C GLU A 34 4.17 7.58 15.25
N ARG A 35 3.88 6.83 16.32
CA ARG A 35 2.50 6.64 16.84
C ARG A 35 1.73 7.95 16.96
N ALA A 36 2.36 9.02 17.46
CA ALA A 36 1.68 10.29 17.67
C ALA A 36 1.29 10.99 16.36
N VAL A 37 2.05 10.77 15.28
CA VAL A 37 1.74 11.28 13.94
C VAL A 37 0.53 10.54 13.39
N LEU A 38 0.54 9.20 13.40
CA LEU A 38 -0.60 8.37 12.98
C LEU A 38 -1.88 8.73 13.75
N GLN A 39 -1.76 8.89 15.07
CA GLN A 39 -2.87 9.28 15.93
C GLN A 39 -3.44 10.67 15.57
N SER A 40 -2.58 11.63 15.23
CA SER A 40 -3.04 12.97 14.81
C SER A 40 -3.90 12.91 13.56
N LYS A 41 -3.48 12.13 12.56
CA LYS A 41 -4.21 11.94 11.30
C LYS A 41 -5.55 11.26 11.53
N ALA A 42 -5.59 10.25 12.40
CA ALA A 42 -6.84 9.58 12.75
C ALA A 42 -7.81 10.50 13.51
N ARG A 43 -7.31 11.36 14.40
CA ARG A 43 -8.13 12.36 15.11
C ARG A 43 -8.74 13.39 14.17
N SER A 44 -8.08 13.71 13.05
CA SER A 44 -8.63 14.64 12.05
C SER A 44 -9.89 14.11 11.36
N SER A 45 -10.10 12.79 11.32
CA SER A 45 -11.32 12.19 10.77
C SER A 45 -11.61 10.79 11.33
N PRO A 46 -12.09 10.67 12.58
CA PRO A 46 -12.29 9.39 13.23
C PRO A 46 -13.32 8.50 12.52
N ALA A 47 -14.31 9.10 11.87
CA ALA A 47 -15.37 8.40 11.15
C ALA A 47 -14.89 7.68 9.86
N THR A 48 -13.70 8.03 9.36
CA THR A 48 -13.09 7.44 8.16
C THR A 48 -11.89 6.55 8.47
N CYS A 49 -11.57 6.36 9.75
CA CYS A 49 -10.47 5.51 10.20
C CYS A 49 -11.00 4.23 10.85
N PHE A 50 -10.44 3.08 10.48
CA PHE A 50 -10.97 1.79 10.89
C PHE A 50 -9.89 0.82 11.35
N ALA A 51 -10.25 -0.03 12.31
CA ALA A 51 -9.58 -1.27 12.62
C ALA A 51 -10.33 -2.45 11.96
N LEU A 52 -9.58 -3.47 11.57
CA LEU A 52 -10.10 -4.74 11.06
C LEU A 52 -9.77 -5.84 12.07
N ASP A 53 -10.78 -6.54 12.56
CA ASP A 53 -10.61 -7.78 13.31
C ASP A 53 -10.86 -8.96 12.37
N ALA A 54 -9.96 -9.93 12.31
CA ALA A 54 -10.11 -11.10 11.44
C ALA A 54 -9.22 -12.26 11.88
N ALA A 55 -9.67 -13.49 11.64
CA ALA A 55 -8.88 -14.71 11.86
C ALA A 55 -8.25 -14.80 13.27
N GLY A 56 -9.01 -14.40 14.29
CA GLY A 56 -8.55 -14.41 15.69
C GLY A 56 -7.61 -13.28 16.08
N ARG A 57 -7.30 -12.34 15.16
CA ARG A 57 -6.43 -11.18 15.39
C ARG A 57 -7.23 -9.88 15.43
N SER A 58 -6.89 -8.99 16.37
CA SER A 58 -7.56 -7.71 16.62
C SER A 58 -6.54 -6.65 17.07
N PRO A 59 -6.18 -5.66 16.22
CA PRO A 59 -6.46 -5.57 14.80
C PRO A 59 -5.58 -6.51 13.95
N ALA A 60 -6.22 -7.14 12.97
CA ALA A 60 -5.65 -7.83 11.81
C ALA A 60 -5.25 -6.87 10.67
N GLY A 61 -5.69 -5.63 10.73
CA GLY A 61 -5.37 -4.57 9.78
C GLY A 61 -6.01 -3.26 10.20
N TYR A 62 -5.67 -2.18 9.53
CA TYR A 62 -6.25 -0.86 9.78
C TYR A 62 -6.27 -0.02 8.50
N LEU A 63 -7.02 1.08 8.56
CA LEU A 63 -7.08 2.10 7.53
C LEU A 63 -7.14 3.47 8.19
N LEU A 64 -6.28 4.39 7.77
CA LEU A 64 -6.31 5.80 8.16
C LEU A 64 -6.64 6.66 6.94
N ALA A 65 -7.61 7.56 7.11
CA ALA A 65 -7.98 8.52 6.08
C ALA A 65 -8.45 9.83 6.69
N LEU A 66 -8.14 10.94 6.01
CA LEU A 66 -8.44 12.29 6.48
C LEU A 66 -8.76 13.23 5.31
N PRO A 67 -9.62 14.25 5.52
CA PRO A 67 -9.84 15.29 4.53
C PRO A 67 -8.51 15.97 4.19
N TYR A 68 -8.22 16.10 2.90
CA TYR A 68 -7.00 16.76 2.45
C TYR A 68 -7.19 17.39 1.07
N PRO A 69 -6.52 18.51 0.74
CA PRO A 69 -6.58 19.10 -0.59
C PRO A 69 -6.18 18.08 -1.67
N GLU A 70 -6.81 18.20 -2.85
CA GLU A 70 -6.42 17.37 -3.99
C GLU A 70 -5.00 17.68 -4.43
N SER A 71 -4.27 16.66 -4.88
CA SER A 71 -2.86 16.74 -5.33
C SER A 71 -1.86 17.04 -4.21
N ALA A 72 -2.31 17.02 -2.96
CA ALA A 72 -1.45 17.12 -1.78
C ALA A 72 -1.55 15.82 -0.95
N ALA A 73 -0.53 15.57 -0.14
CA ALA A 73 -0.49 14.45 0.80
C ALA A 73 -0.03 14.93 2.19
N PRO A 74 -0.48 14.28 3.28
CA PRO A 74 0.02 14.55 4.63
C PRO A 74 1.52 14.29 4.74
N SER A 75 2.21 14.98 5.64
CA SER A 75 3.59 14.66 5.99
C SER A 75 3.67 13.31 6.73
N LEU A 76 4.73 12.53 6.50
CA LEU A 76 5.01 11.31 7.25
C LEU A 76 5.65 11.60 8.63
N THR A 77 6.23 12.79 8.81
CA THR A 77 7.01 13.14 10.02
C THR A 77 6.33 14.20 10.89
N ALA A 78 5.40 14.96 10.34
CA ALA A 78 4.72 16.03 11.06
C ALA A 78 3.30 15.60 11.46
N ARG A 79 2.92 15.96 12.69
CA ARG A 79 1.55 15.80 13.17
C ARG A 79 0.60 16.67 12.36
N GLU A 80 -0.60 16.17 12.14
CA GLU A 80 -1.67 16.96 11.54
C GLU A 80 -2.33 17.82 12.62
N GLU A 81 -2.11 19.12 12.55
CA GLU A 81 -2.64 20.09 13.52
C GLU A 81 -3.97 20.71 13.09
N ARG A 82 -4.33 20.56 11.80
CA ARG A 82 -5.53 21.16 11.23
C ARG A 82 -6.39 20.14 10.50
N VAL A 83 -7.69 20.36 10.52
CA VAL A 83 -8.63 19.63 9.66
C VAL A 83 -8.90 20.48 8.43
N PHE A 84 -8.54 19.97 7.25
CA PHE A 84 -8.84 20.64 6.00
C PHE A 84 -10.33 20.53 5.66
N ARG A 85 -10.91 21.60 5.12
CA ARG A 85 -12.21 21.53 4.44
C ARG A 85 -11.96 21.13 2.99
N SER A 86 -12.24 19.88 2.65
CA SER A 86 -11.98 19.33 1.31
C SER A 86 -13.10 18.39 0.89
N ARG A 87 -13.39 18.36 -0.43
CA ARG A 87 -14.25 17.33 -1.04
C ARG A 87 -13.47 16.05 -1.37
N ASN A 88 -12.16 16.06 -1.18
CA ASN A 88 -11.29 14.91 -1.32
C ASN A 88 -10.94 14.33 0.05
N LEU A 89 -11.03 13.00 0.14
CA LEU A 89 -10.60 12.22 1.29
C LEU A 89 -9.30 11.50 0.95
N HIS A 90 -8.21 11.83 1.62
CA HIS A 90 -6.94 11.15 1.42
C HIS A 90 -6.90 9.86 2.25
N LEU A 91 -6.85 8.70 1.59
CA LEU A 91 -6.46 7.43 2.18
C LEU A 91 -4.95 7.50 2.41
N HIS A 92 -4.60 7.80 3.66
CA HIS A 92 -3.22 7.95 4.07
C HIS A 92 -2.55 6.60 4.24
N ASP A 93 -3.23 5.66 4.88
CA ASP A 93 -2.66 4.35 5.19
C ASP A 93 -3.70 3.23 5.12
N LEU A 94 -3.30 2.07 4.61
CA LEU A 94 -4.06 0.83 4.61
C LEU A 94 -3.09 -0.34 4.74
N VAL A 95 -3.07 -0.96 5.91
CA VAL A 95 -2.26 -2.15 6.18
C VAL A 95 -3.14 -3.31 6.59
N VAL A 96 -2.82 -4.48 6.03
CA VAL A 96 -3.30 -5.77 6.50
C VAL A 96 -2.08 -6.58 6.91
N ALA A 97 -2.19 -7.28 8.04
CA ALA A 97 -1.23 -8.26 8.52
C ALA A 97 -0.74 -9.16 7.37
N GLU A 98 0.58 -9.34 7.29
CA GLU A 98 1.24 -10.00 6.16
C GLU A 98 0.68 -11.40 5.88
N GLU A 99 0.49 -12.19 6.93
CA GLU A 99 -0.06 -13.54 6.90
C GLU A 99 -1.54 -13.62 6.46
N LEU A 100 -2.23 -12.46 6.43
CA LEU A 100 -3.62 -12.31 6.01
C LEU A 100 -3.80 -11.60 4.67
N ARG A 101 -2.70 -11.19 4.01
CA ARG A 101 -2.75 -10.59 2.66
C ARG A 101 -3.25 -11.62 1.64
N GLY A 102 -3.74 -11.13 0.49
CA GLY A 102 -4.34 -11.97 -0.56
C GLY A 102 -5.74 -12.48 -0.26
N ARG A 103 -6.29 -12.25 0.94
CA ARG A 103 -7.62 -12.75 1.36
C ARG A 103 -8.76 -11.74 1.16
N GLY A 104 -8.51 -10.64 0.44
CA GLY A 104 -9.51 -9.61 0.14
C GLY A 104 -9.79 -8.59 1.24
N TYR A 105 -9.09 -8.66 2.38
CA TYR A 105 -9.28 -7.72 3.50
C TYR A 105 -8.95 -6.26 3.18
N GLY A 106 -7.93 -6.00 2.34
CA GLY A 106 -7.66 -4.64 1.89
C GLY A 106 -8.81 -4.07 1.06
N ARG A 107 -9.41 -4.89 0.19
CA ARG A 107 -10.61 -4.49 -0.57
C ARG A 107 -11.82 -4.30 0.35
N LEU A 108 -11.94 -5.07 1.43
CA LEU A 108 -13.00 -4.90 2.43
C LEU A 108 -12.88 -3.53 3.13
N LEU A 109 -11.68 -3.16 3.59
CA LEU A 109 -11.40 -1.87 4.20
C LEU A 109 -11.67 -0.72 3.22
N LEU A 110 -11.19 -0.83 1.97
CA LEU A 110 -11.43 0.18 0.94
C LEU A 110 -12.92 0.36 0.62
N ARG A 111 -13.69 -0.73 0.51
CA ARG A 111 -15.15 -0.64 0.31
C ARG A 111 -15.83 0.05 1.49
N ARG A 112 -15.40 -0.23 2.73
CA ARG A 112 -15.92 0.44 3.92
C ARG A 112 -15.65 1.95 3.85
N LEU A 113 -14.42 2.34 3.52
CA LEU A 113 -14.03 3.73 3.33
C LEU A 113 -14.86 4.40 2.25
N ALA A 114 -14.94 3.84 1.04
CA ALA A 114 -15.71 4.41 -0.07
C ALA A 114 -17.20 4.55 0.27
N GLY A 115 -17.77 3.63 1.04
CA GLY A 115 -19.13 3.75 1.56
C GLY A 115 -19.30 4.91 2.55
N GLN A 116 -18.35 5.10 3.47
CA GLN A 116 -18.39 6.22 4.41
C GLN A 116 -18.13 7.56 3.72
N ALA A 117 -17.17 7.60 2.80
CA ALA A 117 -16.81 8.79 2.06
C ALA A 117 -18.00 9.34 1.27
N ARG A 118 -18.74 8.47 0.56
CA ARG A 118 -19.96 8.85 -0.15
C ARG A 118 -21.04 9.41 0.78
N ARG A 119 -21.29 8.75 1.93
CA ARG A 119 -22.29 9.23 2.91
C ARG A 119 -21.91 10.58 3.52
N ALA A 120 -20.62 10.84 3.67
CA ALA A 120 -20.09 12.11 4.16
C ALA A 120 -19.96 13.19 3.07
N GLY A 121 -20.36 12.90 1.82
CA GLY A 121 -20.36 13.88 0.73
C GLY A 121 -19.00 14.13 0.07
N TYR A 122 -18.00 13.26 0.30
CA TYR A 122 -16.75 13.34 -0.46
C TYR A 122 -16.97 12.93 -1.91
N GLU A 123 -16.32 13.65 -2.82
CA GLU A 123 -16.40 13.44 -4.27
C GLU A 123 -15.24 12.59 -4.79
N ARG A 124 -14.18 12.41 -3.99
CA ARG A 124 -12.95 11.72 -4.40
C ARG A 124 -12.26 11.06 -3.22
N ILE A 125 -11.56 9.97 -3.50
CA ILE A 125 -10.52 9.41 -2.63
C ILE A 125 -9.17 9.55 -3.32
N SER A 126 -8.16 10.03 -2.61
CA SER A 126 -6.78 10.04 -3.09
C SER A 126 -5.85 9.25 -2.18
N LEU A 127 -4.67 8.89 -2.68
CA LEU A 127 -3.61 8.22 -1.93
C LEU A 127 -2.25 8.44 -2.60
N VAL A 128 -1.19 8.09 -1.88
CA VAL A 128 0.15 7.93 -2.46
C VAL A 128 0.48 6.44 -2.50
N ALA A 129 0.65 5.90 -3.71
CA ALA A 129 1.06 4.52 -3.89
C ALA A 129 2.58 4.41 -3.72
N VAL A 130 3.01 3.64 -2.72
CA VAL A 130 4.42 3.35 -2.42
C VAL A 130 4.70 1.85 -2.50
N GLY A 131 5.97 1.44 -2.53
CA GLY A 131 6.37 0.03 -2.38
C GLY A 131 5.76 -0.92 -3.40
N GLY A 132 5.59 -0.49 -4.67
CA GLY A 132 5.02 -1.31 -5.73
C GLY A 132 3.49 -1.53 -5.66
N SER A 133 2.78 -0.82 -4.77
CA SER A 133 1.33 -0.99 -4.59
C SER A 133 0.47 -0.43 -5.73
N ARG A 134 1.05 0.26 -6.72
CA ARG A 134 0.34 0.87 -7.87
C ARG A 134 -0.63 -0.09 -8.55
N GLY A 135 -0.22 -1.33 -8.80
CA GLY A 135 -1.07 -2.34 -9.47
C GLY A 135 -2.31 -2.70 -8.66
N PHE A 136 -2.18 -2.78 -7.32
CA PHE A 136 -3.32 -3.00 -6.44
C PHE A 136 -4.32 -1.84 -6.51
N TRP A 137 -3.83 -0.60 -6.46
CA TRP A 137 -4.71 0.58 -6.51
C TRP A 137 -5.38 0.75 -7.86
N ALA A 138 -4.66 0.55 -8.96
CA ALA A 138 -5.22 0.56 -10.31
C ALA A 138 -6.35 -0.46 -10.48
N ALA A 139 -6.17 -1.69 -9.97
CA ALA A 139 -7.19 -2.73 -9.98
C ALA A 139 -8.42 -2.41 -9.11
N ASN A 140 -8.36 -1.37 -8.27
CA ASN A 140 -9.46 -0.88 -7.45
C ASN A 140 -9.98 0.50 -7.92
N GLY A 141 -9.69 0.89 -9.17
CA GLY A 141 -10.28 2.08 -9.79
C GLY A 141 -9.54 3.39 -9.55
N PHE A 142 -8.34 3.34 -8.96
CA PHE A 142 -7.49 4.52 -8.83
C PHE A 142 -6.69 4.77 -10.09
N THR A 143 -6.67 6.01 -10.55
CA THR A 143 -5.87 6.46 -11.68
C THR A 143 -4.65 7.21 -11.18
N ALA A 144 -3.48 6.89 -11.73
CA ALA A 144 -2.24 7.58 -11.44
C ALA A 144 -2.25 8.99 -12.02
N ARG A 145 -1.62 9.92 -11.30
CA ARG A 145 -1.30 11.25 -11.78
C ARG A 145 0.21 11.37 -11.88
N ASP A 146 0.68 12.02 -12.95
CA ASP A 146 2.09 12.30 -13.14
C ASP A 146 2.58 13.40 -12.18
N GLY A 147 3.84 13.29 -11.79
CA GLY A 147 4.50 14.22 -10.86
C GLY A 147 5.10 13.50 -9.66
N GLU A 148 6.14 14.13 -9.11
CA GLU A 148 6.78 13.64 -7.89
C GLU A 148 5.92 13.94 -6.66
N VAL A 149 5.96 13.02 -5.70
CA VAL A 149 5.34 13.20 -4.39
C VAL A 149 6.45 13.27 -3.35
N ALA A 150 6.81 14.49 -2.95
CA ALA A 150 7.87 14.72 -1.99
C ALA A 150 7.58 14.02 -0.64
N GLY A 151 8.62 13.44 -0.03
CA GLY A 151 8.54 12.82 1.29
C GLY A 151 8.03 11.38 1.33
N TYR A 152 7.57 10.81 0.21
CA TYR A 152 7.04 9.42 0.15
C TYR A 152 8.02 8.41 -0.48
N GLY A 153 9.26 8.83 -0.71
CA GLY A 153 10.32 7.99 -1.27
C GLY A 153 10.25 7.83 -2.80
N PRO A 154 11.25 7.14 -3.38
CA PRO A 154 11.36 6.97 -4.82
C PRO A 154 10.24 6.11 -5.38
N GLY A 155 9.72 6.49 -6.55
CA GLY A 155 8.64 5.76 -7.22
C GLY A 155 7.26 5.91 -6.56
N ALA A 156 7.11 6.83 -5.61
CA ALA A 156 5.82 7.21 -5.07
C ALA A 156 4.95 7.87 -6.14
N VAL A 157 3.70 7.43 -6.25
CA VAL A 157 2.76 7.94 -7.27
C VAL A 157 1.47 8.39 -6.61
N TYR A 158 1.09 9.65 -6.79
CA TYR A 158 -0.22 10.11 -6.38
C TYR A 158 -1.29 9.46 -7.26
N MET A 159 -2.31 8.86 -6.63
CA MET A 159 -3.43 8.26 -7.33
C MET A 159 -4.75 8.74 -6.76
N SER A 160 -5.80 8.76 -7.58
CA SER A 160 -7.13 9.10 -7.09
C SER A 160 -8.24 8.37 -7.83
N MET A 161 -9.39 8.24 -7.16
CA MET A 161 -10.61 7.64 -7.68
C MET A 161 -11.78 8.56 -7.38
N ALA A 162 -12.57 8.88 -8.40
CA ALA A 162 -13.82 9.61 -8.22
C ALA A 162 -14.85 8.74 -7.49
N LEU A 163 -15.61 9.34 -6.58
CA LEU A 163 -16.75 8.70 -5.95
C LEU A 163 -18.02 9.10 -6.71
N PRO A 164 -18.86 8.14 -7.12
CA PRO A 164 -20.15 8.46 -7.71
C PRO A 164 -20.97 9.30 -6.73
N ARG A 165 -21.56 10.39 -7.22
CA ARG A 165 -22.46 11.20 -6.38
C ARG A 165 -23.68 10.37 -6.00
N PRO A 166 -24.24 10.55 -4.80
CA PRO A 166 -25.56 9.99 -4.48
C PRO A 166 -26.57 10.46 -5.54
N GLY A 167 -27.16 9.53 -6.29
CA GLY A 167 -28.11 9.81 -7.39
C GLY A 167 -27.51 9.68 -8.80
N ASP A 168 -26.20 9.48 -8.95
CA ASP A 168 -25.57 9.17 -10.23
C ASP A 168 -25.73 7.67 -10.53
N HIS A 169 -26.97 7.23 -10.68
CA HIS A 169 -27.28 5.96 -11.34
C HIS A 169 -27.06 6.22 -12.81
N GLY A 170 -25.94 5.72 -13.34
CA GLY A 170 -25.47 5.98 -14.69
C GLY A 170 -26.61 6.10 -15.68
N ARG A 171 -26.68 7.24 -16.37
CA ARG A 171 -27.45 7.37 -17.60
C ARG A 171 -26.94 6.27 -18.53
N HIS A 172 -27.68 5.18 -18.59
CA HIS A 172 -27.57 4.21 -19.68
C HIS A 172 -27.95 5.00 -20.94
N VAL A 173 -26.93 5.51 -21.64
CA VAL A 173 -27.11 5.90 -23.04
C VAL A 173 -27.40 4.59 -23.75
N LEU A 174 -28.67 4.35 -24.05
CA LEU A 174 -29.08 3.40 -25.07
C LEU A 174 -28.51 3.93 -26.39
N ALA A 175 -27.24 3.63 -26.66
CA ALA A 175 -26.65 3.80 -27.97
C ALA A 175 -27.41 2.86 -28.91
N GLY A 176 -28.06 3.47 -29.90
CA GLY A 176 -28.87 2.78 -30.89
C GLY A 176 -28.08 1.68 -31.59
N HIS A 177 -28.77 0.59 -31.87
CA HIS A 177 -28.32 -0.43 -32.80
C HIS A 177 -28.11 0.18 -34.19
N PRO A 178 -26.96 -0.05 -34.85
CA PRO A 178 -26.95 -0.27 -36.27
C PRO A 178 -27.00 -1.78 -36.54
N ARG A 179 -27.97 -2.19 -37.36
CA ARG A 179 -27.98 -3.51 -38.02
C ARG A 179 -26.82 -3.56 -39.01
N GLY A 180 -26.08 -4.66 -39.04
CA GLY A 180 -25.13 -4.95 -40.12
C GLY A 180 -24.24 -6.13 -39.79
N ALA A 181 -24.37 -7.20 -40.56
CA ALA A 181 -23.82 -8.53 -40.31
C ALA A 181 -22.32 -8.65 -40.64
N GLY A 182 -21.65 -9.59 -39.97
CA GLY A 182 -20.31 -10.07 -40.29
C GLY A 182 -19.92 -11.19 -39.34
N ARG A 183 -20.20 -12.44 -39.73
CA ARG A 183 -19.67 -13.65 -39.08
C ARG A 183 -18.17 -13.73 -39.40
N GLU A 184 -17.35 -14.00 -38.39
CA GLU A 184 -16.19 -14.88 -38.51
C GLU A 184 -15.78 -15.41 -37.13
N GLU A 185 -15.44 -16.70 -37.11
CA GLU A 185 -15.24 -17.55 -35.94
C GLU A 185 -13.82 -17.48 -35.35
N ALA A 186 -13.74 -18.03 -34.12
CA ALA A 186 -12.62 -18.74 -33.50
C ALA A 186 -11.60 -17.92 -32.68
N GLY A 187 -11.43 -18.33 -31.42
CA GLY A 187 -10.32 -17.88 -30.58
C GLY A 187 -10.49 -18.19 -29.10
N ARG A 188 -9.97 -19.34 -28.65
CA ARG A 188 -10.07 -19.91 -27.30
C ARG A 188 -9.33 -19.10 -26.21
N ASN A 189 -9.86 -19.17 -24.99
CA ASN A 189 -9.22 -19.18 -23.66
C ASN A 189 -7.93 -18.35 -23.40
N GLY A 190 -8.03 -17.40 -22.45
CA GLY A 190 -6.88 -16.75 -21.81
C GLY A 190 -7.04 -16.65 -20.29
N ILE A 191 -6.79 -17.76 -19.59
CA ILE A 191 -6.60 -17.81 -18.13
C ILE A 191 -5.18 -17.30 -17.84
N VAL A 192 -5.03 -16.20 -17.08
CA VAL A 192 -3.72 -15.75 -16.61
C VAL A 192 -3.40 -16.47 -15.29
N ARG A 193 -2.54 -17.50 -15.38
CA ARG A 193 -1.82 -18.10 -14.25
C ARG A 193 -0.46 -17.41 -14.14
N ASN A 194 -0.17 -16.79 -13.00
CA ASN A 194 1.18 -16.31 -12.69
C ASN A 194 2.07 -17.51 -12.34
N GLY A 195 3.01 -17.81 -13.23
CA GLY A 195 4.07 -18.79 -13.05
C GLY A 195 5.25 -18.21 -12.27
N THR A 196 5.70 -19.00 -11.30
CA THR A 196 6.98 -18.88 -10.60
C THR A 196 8.13 -19.12 -11.57
N VAL A 197 9.11 -18.22 -11.61
CA VAL A 197 10.42 -18.50 -12.23
C VAL A 197 11.44 -18.66 -11.12
N ARG A 198 11.94 -19.89 -10.97
CA ARG A 198 13.21 -20.21 -10.30
C ARG A 198 14.25 -20.37 -11.40
N ASN A 199 15.36 -19.63 -11.33
CA ASN A 199 16.54 -19.90 -12.14
C ASN A 199 17.60 -20.55 -11.24
N GLU A 200 17.93 -21.80 -11.55
CA GLU A 200 19.22 -22.41 -11.21
C GLU A 200 20.09 -22.42 -12.48
N PRO A 201 21.39 -22.08 -12.41
CA PRO A 201 22.32 -22.37 -13.51
C PRO A 201 22.91 -23.78 -13.36
N GLY A 202 22.73 -24.57 -14.42
CA GLY A 202 23.24 -25.93 -14.56
C GLY A 202 24.76 -26.02 -14.72
N ARG A 203 25.28 -27.18 -14.31
CA ARG A 203 26.67 -27.63 -14.33
C ARG A 203 27.20 -27.95 -15.72
N GLY A 204 28.52 -27.78 -15.88
CA GLY A 204 29.41 -28.55 -16.77
C GLY A 204 30.85 -28.14 -16.42
N GLU A 205 31.58 -28.89 -15.57
CA GLU A 205 32.56 -29.94 -15.92
C GLU A 205 33.72 -29.41 -16.81
N ARG A 206 35.01 -29.71 -16.65
CA ARG A 206 35.88 -30.44 -15.71
C ARG A 206 37.33 -30.16 -16.20
N GLY A 207 38.34 -30.28 -15.32
CA GLY A 207 39.75 -30.52 -15.69
C GLY A 207 40.68 -29.35 -15.31
N ARG A 208 41.41 -29.41 -14.19
CA ARG A 208 42.64 -30.16 -13.86
C ARG A 208 43.93 -29.37 -14.16
N SER A 209 44.72 -29.25 -13.09
CA SER A 209 46.19 -29.18 -12.99
C SER A 209 46.93 -27.92 -13.48
N ASP A 210 47.53 -27.26 -12.48
CA ASP A 210 48.98 -27.07 -12.33
C ASP A 210 49.62 -25.68 -12.54
N ILE A 211 50.31 -25.30 -11.44
CA ILE A 211 51.58 -24.57 -11.34
C ILE A 211 51.56 -23.05 -11.55
N GLY A 212 52.03 -22.33 -10.52
CA GLY A 212 52.78 -21.08 -10.71
C GLY A 212 52.67 -20.05 -9.59
N ARG A 213 53.79 -19.84 -8.89
CA ARG A 213 54.21 -18.70 -8.04
C ARG A 213 53.64 -17.33 -8.51
N ASN A 214 53.54 -16.26 -7.73
CA ASN A 214 54.46 -15.74 -6.72
C ASN A 214 53.86 -14.49 -6.02
N GLU A 215 54.21 -14.33 -4.74
CA GLU A 215 54.61 -13.11 -4.02
C GLU A 215 53.83 -11.77 -4.00
N ASN A 216 53.90 -11.21 -2.77
CA ASN A 216 53.86 -9.79 -2.36
C ASN A 216 52.49 -9.11 -2.20
N SER A 217 52.25 -8.28 -1.17
CA SER A 217 52.97 -7.91 0.05
C SER A 217 52.06 -6.98 0.84
N ARG A 218 52.19 -6.98 2.18
CA ARG A 218 51.89 -5.88 3.13
C ARG A 218 50.39 -5.55 3.35
N ASP A 219 49.94 -5.17 4.54
CA ASP A 219 50.66 -4.79 5.75
C ASP A 219 49.82 -5.04 7.00
N LEU A 220 50.53 -5.38 8.08
CA LEU A 220 50.05 -5.56 9.43
C LEU A 220 50.14 -4.21 10.15
N THR A 221 49.09 -3.80 10.86
CA THR A 221 49.27 -2.96 12.05
C THR A 221 48.29 -3.40 13.14
N ARG A 222 48.78 -4.32 13.99
CA ARG A 222 48.45 -4.38 15.42
C ARG A 222 49.61 -3.74 16.16
N ARG A 223 49.33 -2.80 17.07
CA ARG A 223 50.09 -2.61 18.32
C ARG A 223 49.15 -2.07 19.39
N ASP A 224 48.81 -2.96 20.32
CA ASP A 224 48.75 -2.62 21.73
C ASP A 224 50.18 -2.36 22.21
N GLU A 225 50.42 -1.28 22.96
CA GLU A 225 51.39 -1.29 24.05
C GLU A 225 50.92 -0.40 25.20
N SER A 226 50.84 -1.08 26.34
CA SER A 226 50.75 -0.65 27.74
C SER A 226 51.73 0.46 28.13
N GLY A 227 51.41 1.19 29.20
CA GLY A 227 52.44 1.92 29.95
C GLY A 227 51.92 2.85 31.03
N MET A 228 51.93 2.37 32.28
CA MET A 228 51.85 3.16 33.51
C MET A 228 52.89 4.29 33.54
N SER A 229 52.48 5.48 34.00
CA SER A 229 53.03 6.20 35.17
C SER A 229 52.12 7.38 35.52
#